data_AF-A0A7S0NPU2-F1
#
_entry.id   AF-A0A7S0NPU2-F1
#
_cell.length_a   1.000
_cell.length_b   1.000
_cell.length_c   1.000
_cell.angle_alpha   90.00
_cell.angle_beta   90.00
_cell.angle_gamma   90.00
#
_symmetry.space_group_name_H-M   'P 1'
#
loop_
_entity.id
_entity.type
_entity.pdbx_description
1 polymer ?
#
loop_
_entity_poly.entity_id
_entity_poly.type
_entity_poly.pdbx_seq_one_letter_code
_entity_poly.pdbx_strand_id
1 'polypeptide(L)'
;GMAYMLLSTLSLCPTARSSYLERTPGALSPAGRSSHLRAVATERAPGTFTGQPGGGFEVLDVEAMRAASTFPIAPDALIFRCQEVLAANVGTKDPSMLADDFEFAGPVVGPINKEQYLKA
;
A
#
# COMPACT_ATOMS: atom_id res chain seq x y z
N GLY A 1 -49.49 -50.25 -10.22
CA GLY A 1 -50.51 -49.51 -9.44
C GLY A 1 -49.97 -48.14 -9.11
N MET A 2 -50.69 -47.12 -9.60
CA MET A 2 -50.86 -45.76 -9.09
C MET A 2 -49.65 -44.86 -8.78
N ALA A 3 -49.64 -43.75 -9.51
CA ALA A 3 -48.81 -42.57 -9.38
C ALA A 3 -49.06 -41.80 -8.07
N TYR A 4 -48.03 -41.08 -7.60
CA TYR A 4 -48.21 -39.76 -6.99
C TYR A 4 -47.10 -38.82 -7.47
N MET A 5 -47.55 -37.76 -8.14
CA MET A 5 -46.79 -36.56 -8.44
C MET A 5 -46.49 -35.80 -7.15
N LEU A 6 -45.32 -35.17 -7.07
CA LEU A 6 -45.21 -33.79 -6.60
C LEU A 6 -43.95 -33.16 -7.21
N LEU A 7 -44.19 -32.43 -8.29
CA LEU A 7 -43.26 -31.46 -8.85
C LEU A 7 -43.08 -30.32 -7.84
N SER A 8 -41.82 -29.96 -7.57
CA SER A 8 -41.45 -28.62 -7.12
C SER A 8 -40.27 -28.16 -7.95
N THR A 9 -40.65 -27.60 -9.10
CA THR A 9 -39.98 -26.56 -9.89
C THR A 9 -38.49 -26.34 -9.62
N LEU A 10 -37.65 -27.07 -10.36
CA LEU A 10 -36.32 -26.58 -10.74
C LEU A 10 -36.53 -25.34 -11.63
N SER A 11 -36.48 -24.17 -11.00
CA SER A 11 -36.45 -22.90 -11.69
C SER A 11 -35.13 -22.79 -12.47
N LEU A 12 -35.26 -22.78 -13.79
CA LEU A 12 -34.21 -22.43 -14.73
C LEU A 12 -33.55 -21.10 -14.30
N CYS A 13 -32.26 -21.14 -13.97
CA CYS A 13 -31.40 -19.97 -14.11
C CYS A 13 -30.26 -20.30 -15.08
N PRO A 14 -30.19 -19.60 -16.23
CA PRO A 14 -29.27 -19.93 -17.31
C PRO A 14 -27.83 -19.61 -16.95
N THR A 15 -26.95 -20.45 -17.49
CA THR A 15 -25.49 -20.32 -17.62
C THR A 15 -25.07 -18.86 -17.77
N ALA A 16 -24.49 -18.27 -16.71
CA ALA A 16 -23.86 -16.96 -16.78
C ALA A 16 -22.58 -17.07 -17.62
N ARG A 17 -22.73 -16.74 -18.90
CA ARG A 17 -21.66 -16.64 -19.90
C ARG A 17 -20.72 -15.52 -19.47
N SER A 18 -19.48 -15.86 -19.17
CA SER A 18 -18.36 -14.94 -18.96
C SER A 18 -18.30 -13.93 -20.12
N SER A 19 -18.69 -12.69 -19.89
CA SER A 19 -18.47 -11.59 -20.82
C SER A 19 -16.99 -11.19 -20.77
N TYR A 20 -16.17 -11.95 -21.48
CA TYR A 20 -14.86 -11.50 -21.91
C TYR A 20 -15.09 -10.32 -22.84
N LEU A 21 -14.73 -9.11 -22.41
CA LEU A 21 -14.67 -7.93 -23.27
C LEU A 21 -13.67 -8.24 -24.39
N GLU A 22 -14.19 -8.54 -25.58
CA GLU A 22 -13.39 -8.65 -26.79
C GLU A 22 -12.68 -7.32 -27.03
N ARG A 23 -11.36 -7.34 -26.84
CA ARG A 23 -10.45 -6.24 -27.15
C ARG A 23 -10.46 -6.05 -28.66
N THR A 24 -11.03 -4.93 -29.13
CA THR A 24 -10.92 -4.51 -30.53
C THR A 24 -9.44 -4.25 -30.87
N PRO A 25 -8.87 -4.81 -31.95
CA PRO A 25 -7.52 -4.50 -32.37
C PRO A 25 -7.55 -3.20 -33.20
N GLY A 26 -7.55 -2.07 -32.50
CA GLY A 26 -7.41 -0.75 -33.10
C GLY A 26 -6.00 -0.19 -32.91
N ALA A 27 -5.19 -0.30 -33.97
CA ALA A 27 -4.03 0.52 -34.33
C ALA A 27 -3.08 1.03 -33.22
N LEU A 28 -1.90 0.41 -33.11
CA LEU A 28 -0.71 0.99 -32.49
C LEU A 28 -0.23 2.21 -33.33
N SER A 29 -0.17 3.39 -32.72
CA SER A 29 0.61 4.52 -33.24
C SER A 29 1.85 4.71 -32.36
N PRO A 30 3.09 4.65 -32.90
CA PRO A 30 4.31 4.80 -32.11
C PRO A 30 4.91 6.20 -32.32
N ALA A 31 4.63 7.16 -31.44
CA ALA A 31 5.47 8.36 -31.32
C ALA A 31 5.16 9.12 -30.03
N GLY A 32 6.17 9.32 -29.18
CA GLY A 32 6.09 10.26 -28.06
C GLY A 32 6.66 9.75 -26.74
N ARG A 33 7.90 9.28 -26.71
CA ARG A 33 8.65 9.20 -25.44
C ARG A 33 9.09 10.61 -25.04
N SER A 34 8.40 11.21 -24.07
CA SER A 34 8.93 12.30 -23.25
C SER A 34 7.99 12.54 -22.06
N SER A 35 8.55 12.98 -20.93
CA SER A 35 7.91 13.39 -19.66
C SER A 35 7.80 12.37 -18.51
N HIS A 36 8.85 11.61 -18.20
CA HIS A 36 8.97 10.94 -16.89
C HIS A 36 9.49 11.84 -15.76
N LEU A 37 9.17 13.14 -15.79
CA LEU A 37 9.26 14.01 -14.63
C LEU A 37 7.93 14.72 -14.47
N ARG A 38 6.92 13.99 -13.98
CA ARG A 38 5.75 14.63 -13.40
C ARG A 38 6.18 15.11 -12.02
N ALA A 39 6.48 16.40 -11.91
CA ALA A 39 6.54 17.06 -10.61
C ALA A 39 5.22 16.77 -9.91
N VAL A 40 5.25 16.00 -8.83
CA VAL A 40 4.09 15.85 -7.97
C VAL A 40 3.97 17.18 -7.25
N ALA A 41 3.19 18.09 -7.83
CA ALA A 41 2.71 19.23 -7.09
C ALA A 41 1.99 18.68 -5.85
N THR A 42 2.42 19.11 -4.67
CA THR A 42 1.63 19.02 -3.44
C THR A 42 0.42 19.94 -3.60
N GLU A 43 -0.51 19.56 -4.48
CA GLU A 43 -1.88 20.08 -4.40
C GLU A 43 -2.66 19.06 -3.58
N ARG A 44 -2.81 19.38 -2.30
CA ARG A 44 -3.69 18.64 -1.39
C ARG A 44 -5.10 18.75 -1.98
N ALA A 45 -5.65 17.62 -2.43
CA ALA A 45 -6.92 17.60 -3.14
C ALA A 45 -8.05 18.27 -2.32
N PRO A 46 -8.93 19.07 -2.96
CA PRO A 46 -10.12 19.58 -2.30
C PRO A 46 -10.98 18.39 -1.84
N GLY A 47 -11.28 18.34 -0.55
CA GLY A 47 -11.93 17.18 0.09
C GLY A 47 -11.14 16.58 1.26
N THR A 48 -10.09 17.22 1.74
CA THR A 48 -9.59 16.97 3.09
C THR A 48 -10.73 17.09 4.08
N PHE A 49 -10.86 16.09 4.96
CA PHE A 49 -11.80 16.10 6.08
C PHE A 49 -11.80 17.48 6.75
N THR A 50 -12.89 18.23 6.55
CA THR A 50 -13.17 19.50 7.23
C THR A 50 -13.93 19.26 8.54
N GLY A 51 -14.17 17.98 8.87
CA GLY A 51 -15.09 17.60 9.92
C GLY A 51 -14.60 18.15 11.24
N GLN A 52 -15.43 18.95 11.88
CA GLN A 52 -15.41 19.06 13.32
C GLN A 52 -15.59 17.61 13.82
N PRO A 53 -14.58 17.01 14.46
CA PRO A 53 -14.70 15.65 14.92
C PRO A 53 -15.94 15.56 15.82
N GLY A 54 -16.77 14.54 15.66
CA GLY A 54 -17.82 14.26 16.63
C GLY A 54 -17.17 13.85 17.95
N GLY A 55 -16.91 14.83 18.80
CA GLY A 55 -16.12 14.72 20.04
C GLY A 55 -15.22 15.95 20.17
N GLY A 56 -14.92 16.41 21.39
CA GLY A 56 -14.14 17.63 21.64
C GLY A 56 -12.65 17.53 21.24
N PHE A 57 -12.39 17.25 19.97
CA PHE A 57 -11.05 17.17 19.39
C PHE A 57 -10.75 18.48 18.67
N GLU A 58 -9.61 19.08 18.98
CA GLU A 58 -9.09 20.28 18.33
C GLU A 58 -8.32 19.92 17.05
N VAL A 59 -8.42 20.79 16.03
CA VAL A 59 -7.63 20.64 14.80
C VAL A 59 -6.18 21.03 15.11
N LEU A 60 -5.26 20.12 14.82
CA LEU A 60 -3.84 20.31 15.05
C LEU A 60 -3.22 21.28 14.03
N ASP A 61 -2.48 22.28 14.52
CA ASP A 61 -1.60 23.08 13.67
C ASP A 61 -0.32 22.29 13.35
N VAL A 62 -0.31 21.71 12.15
CA VAL A 62 0.79 20.88 11.65
C VAL A 62 2.09 21.66 11.50
N GLU A 63 2.02 22.95 11.12
CA GLU A 63 3.21 23.77 10.88
C GLU A 63 3.86 24.18 12.19
N ALA A 64 3.05 24.64 13.16
CA ALA A 64 3.54 24.97 14.50
C ALA A 64 4.13 23.75 15.21
N MET A 65 3.46 22.59 15.13
CA MET A 65 3.98 21.35 15.73
C MET A 65 5.27 20.88 15.06
N ARG A 66 5.39 21.01 13.73
CA ARG A 66 6.61 20.64 13.01
C ARG A 66 7.76 21.58 13.35
N ALA A 67 7.51 22.89 13.49
CA ALA A 67 8.52 23.85 13.91
C ALA A 67 8.98 23.65 15.37
N ALA A 68 8.08 23.20 16.25
CA ALA A 68 8.39 22.90 17.65
C ALA A 68 9.06 21.53 17.87
N SER A 69 9.18 20.70 16.83
CA SER A 69 9.77 19.37 16.92
C SER A 69 11.24 19.41 17.33
N THR A 70 11.62 18.62 18.33
CA THR A 70 13.01 18.45 18.81
C THR A 70 13.64 17.12 18.40
N PHE A 71 13.05 16.40 17.45
CA PHE A 71 13.62 15.14 16.98
C PHE A 71 15.00 15.34 16.34
N PRO A 72 15.95 14.42 16.56
CA PRO A 72 17.33 14.56 16.06
C PRO A 72 17.44 14.44 14.54
N ILE A 73 16.46 13.84 13.87
CA ILE A 73 16.40 13.70 12.42
C ILE A 73 15.23 14.51 11.87
N ALA A 74 15.51 15.37 10.88
CA ALA A 74 14.47 16.15 10.22
C ALA A 74 13.49 15.23 9.46
N PRO A 75 12.22 15.61 9.28
CA PRO A 75 11.22 14.79 8.60
C PRO A 75 11.65 14.31 7.20
N ASP A 76 12.18 15.21 6.37
CA ASP A 76 12.62 14.86 5.02
C ASP A 76 13.80 13.88 5.03
N ALA A 77 14.73 14.07 5.97
CA ALA A 77 15.86 13.16 6.17
C ALA A 77 15.40 11.78 6.64
N LEU A 78 14.37 11.71 7.50
CA LEU A 78 13.79 10.45 7.94
C LEU A 78 13.11 9.70 6.79
N ILE A 79 12.36 10.42 5.93
CA ILE A 79 11.73 9.84 4.74
C ILE A 79 12.80 9.27 3.80
N PHE A 80 13.86 10.04 3.54
CA PHE A 80 14.96 9.58 2.71
C PHE A 80 15.66 8.35 3.31
N ARG A 81 15.92 8.36 4.62
CA ARG A 81 16.51 7.22 5.32
C ARG A 81 15.65 5.96 5.22
N CYS A 82 14.33 6.08 5.33
CA CYS A 82 13.42 4.96 5.09
C CYS A 82 13.53 4.42 3.66
N GLN A 83 13.63 5.30 2.66
CA GLN A 83 13.81 4.88 1.26
C GLN A 83 15.11 4.10 1.06
N GLU A 84 16.22 4.52 1.68
CA GLU A 84 17.48 3.79 1.65
C GLU A 84 17.35 2.37 2.23
N VAL A 85 16.70 2.24 3.39
CA VAL A 85 16.48 0.94 4.05
C VAL A 85 15.63 0.01 3.17
N LEU A 86 14.57 0.54 2.56
CA LEU A 86 13.73 -0.22 1.63
C LEU A 86 14.51 -0.66 0.39
N ALA A 87 15.32 0.24 -0.20
CA ALA A 87 16.16 -0.08 -1.34
C ALA A 87 17.21 -1.17 -1.01
N ALA A 88 17.72 -1.16 0.22
CA ALA A 88 18.63 -2.17 0.76
C ALA A 88 17.94 -3.49 1.14
N ASN A 89 16.68 -3.70 0.75
CA ASN A 89 15.87 -4.87 1.12
C ASN A 89 15.84 -5.08 2.64
N VAL A 90 15.51 -4.01 3.36
CA VAL A 90 15.43 -3.96 4.83
C VAL A 90 16.78 -4.36 5.48
N GLY A 91 17.88 -3.88 4.90
CA GLY A 91 19.24 -4.11 5.41
C GLY A 91 19.87 -5.45 5.04
N THR A 92 19.17 -6.35 4.34
CA THR A 92 19.78 -7.62 3.88
C THR A 92 20.84 -7.43 2.79
N LYS A 93 20.73 -6.37 1.97
CA LYS A 93 21.75 -6.01 0.98
C LYS A 93 22.89 -5.15 1.54
N ASP A 94 22.64 -4.49 2.67
CA ASP A 94 23.64 -3.69 3.39
C ASP A 94 23.52 -3.95 4.90
N PRO A 95 24.25 -4.97 5.41
CA PRO A 95 24.19 -5.36 6.82
C PRO A 95 24.65 -4.28 7.81
N SER A 96 25.34 -3.23 7.33
CA SER A 96 25.76 -2.11 8.17
C SER A 96 24.57 -1.24 8.60
N MET A 97 23.43 -1.33 7.90
CA MET A 97 22.20 -0.63 8.27
C MET A 97 21.48 -1.26 9.48
N LEU A 98 21.80 -2.50 9.83
CA LEU A 98 21.24 -3.20 10.96
C LEU A 98 22.10 -2.94 12.20
N ALA A 99 21.47 -2.59 13.33
CA ALA A 99 22.18 -2.47 14.60
C ALA A 99 22.84 -3.79 15.03
N ASP A 100 23.85 -3.72 15.89
CA ASP A 100 24.56 -4.92 16.36
C ASP A 100 23.63 -5.83 17.19
N ASP A 101 22.66 -5.23 17.88
CA ASP A 101 21.61 -5.88 18.66
C ASP A 101 20.29 -6.05 17.89
N PHE A 102 20.33 -6.01 16.55
CA PHE A 102 19.14 -6.17 15.72
C PHE A 102 18.42 -7.51 15.95
N GLU A 103 17.11 -7.41 16.13
CA GLU A 103 16.18 -8.54 16.22
C GLU A 103 15.06 -8.37 15.18
N PHE A 104 14.81 -9.42 14.40
CA PHE A 104 13.63 -9.51 13.56
C PHE A 104 12.52 -10.27 14.30
N ALA A 105 11.43 -9.57 14.60
CA ALA A 105 10.24 -10.10 15.26
C ALA A 105 9.06 -10.17 14.27
N GLY A 106 9.01 -11.24 13.47
CA GLY A 106 7.88 -11.55 12.60
C GLY A 106 6.85 -12.48 13.26
N PRO A 107 5.59 -12.49 12.79
CA PRO A 107 4.52 -13.32 13.37
C PRO A 107 4.72 -14.83 13.16
N VAL A 108 5.46 -15.22 12.12
CA VAL A 108 5.72 -16.62 11.74
C VAL A 108 7.19 -17.00 11.98
N VAL A 109 8.10 -16.03 11.86
CA VAL A 109 9.54 -16.22 12.00
C VAL A 109 10.05 -15.12 12.93
N GLY A 110 10.35 -15.48 14.19
CA GLY A 110 10.84 -14.54 15.19
C GLY A 110 10.68 -15.07 16.62
N PRO A 111 11.44 -14.56 17.60
CA PRO A 111 12.54 -13.59 17.44
C PRO A 111 13.80 -14.27 16.87
N ILE A 112 14.43 -13.64 15.87
CA ILE A 112 15.72 -14.08 15.34
C ILE A 112 16.72 -12.93 15.33
N ASN A 113 18.00 -13.24 15.57
CA ASN A 113 19.06 -12.25 15.61
C ASN A 113 19.52 -11.83 14.19
N LYS A 114 20.37 -10.79 14.13
CA LYS A 114 20.97 -10.28 12.87
C LYS A 114 21.60 -11.38 12.00
N GLU A 115 22.35 -12.30 12.58
CA GLU A 115 23.02 -13.37 11.83
C GLU A 115 22.04 -14.36 11.20
N GLN A 116 20.98 -14.70 11.92
CA GLN A 116 19.90 -15.57 11.44
C GLN A 116 19.07 -14.87 10.37
N TYR A 117 18.78 -13.59 10.57
CA TYR A 117 18.05 -12.75 9.61
C TYR A 117 18.77 -12.64 8.26
N LEU A 118 20.09 -12.44 8.28
CA LEU A 118 20.90 -12.31 7.05
C LEU A 118 21.08 -13.62 6.27
N LYS A 119 20.76 -14.77 6.88
CA LYS A 119 20.84 -16.10 6.24
C LYS A 119 19.50 -16.58 5.69
N ALA A 120 18.40 -15.88 6.00
CA ALA A 120 17.03 -16.26 5.67
C ALA A 120 16.64 -15.98 4.20
#